data_AF-A0A4V2PAT4-F1
#
_entry.id   AF-A0A4V2PAT4-F1
#
_cell.length_a   1.000
_cell.length_b   1.000
_cell.length_c   1.000
_cell.angle_alpha   90.00
_cell.angle_beta   90.00
_cell.angle_gamma   90.00
#
_symmetry.space_group_name_H-M   'P 1'
#
loop_
_entity.id
_entity.type
_entity.pdbx_description
1 polymer ?
#
loop_
_entity_poly.entity_id
_entity_poly.type
_entity_poly.pdbx_seq_one_letter_code
_entity_poly.pdbx_strand_id
1 'polypeptide(L)'
;MKRNLIKTMLVLTLGFSALNAMADDKTSIEIERAISQLPASPATQPTERYTAVRKLLDQKLDQLSQTSDKAQFDQLLQQSRDLAQQAKLYSNDLLVDMGDSSDNRRLEDDVFYKQYRLSRVIKSLDQIEQASQNNQFAQAQQLAKTLC
;
A
#
# COMPACT_ATOMS: atom_id res chain seq x y z
N MET A 1 44.17 -32.36 3.26
CA MET A 1 43.50 -31.63 2.17
C MET A 1 42.65 -30.52 2.76
N LYS A 2 43.00 -29.26 2.45
CA LYS A 2 42.40 -28.03 3.01
C LYS A 2 41.11 -27.68 2.26
N ARG A 3 40.00 -27.49 2.97
CA ARG A 3 38.75 -26.95 2.40
C ARG A 3 38.81 -25.43 2.48
N ASN A 4 38.91 -24.75 1.34
CA ASN A 4 38.90 -23.29 1.27
C ASN A 4 37.45 -22.79 1.23
N LEU A 5 37.10 -21.99 2.24
CA LEU A 5 35.91 -21.14 2.30
C LEU A 5 36.09 -19.96 1.34
N ILE A 6 35.23 -19.85 0.33
CA ILE A 6 35.04 -18.58 -0.40
C ILE A 6 33.78 -17.93 0.18
N LYS A 7 34.01 -16.91 1.03
CA LYS A 7 33.00 -15.97 1.49
C LYS A 7 32.73 -14.98 0.36
N THR A 8 31.63 -15.16 -0.36
CA THR A 8 31.13 -14.14 -1.29
C THR A 8 30.41 -13.06 -0.48
N MET A 9 31.07 -11.93 -0.24
CA MET A 9 30.42 -10.72 0.26
C MET A 9 29.59 -10.11 -0.87
N LEU A 10 28.27 -10.18 -0.74
CA LEU A 10 27.33 -9.41 -1.55
C LEU A 10 27.28 -7.99 -0.97
N VAL A 11 27.85 -7.03 -1.69
CA VAL A 11 27.71 -5.61 -1.40
C VAL A 11 26.31 -5.18 -1.87
N LEU A 12 25.38 -4.99 -0.93
CA LEU A 12 24.06 -4.43 -1.17
C LEU A 12 24.16 -2.90 -1.16
N THR A 13 24.34 -2.33 -2.34
CA THR A 13 24.07 -0.91 -2.59
C THR A 13 22.56 -0.74 -2.61
N LEU A 14 21.99 -0.34 -1.46
CA LEU A 14 20.59 0.09 -1.38
C LEU A 14 20.45 1.44 -2.09
N GLY A 15 20.17 1.38 -3.39
CA GLY A 15 19.72 2.53 -4.16
C GLY A 15 18.31 2.89 -3.72
N PHE A 16 18.19 3.74 -2.69
CA PHE A 16 16.95 4.42 -2.36
C PHE A 16 16.67 5.45 -3.46
N SER A 17 15.95 5.04 -4.51
CA SER A 17 15.32 6.00 -5.40
C SER A 17 14.16 6.64 -4.64
N ALA A 18 14.46 7.77 -4.01
CA ALA A 18 13.48 8.69 -3.46
C ALA A 18 12.52 9.12 -4.59
N LEU A 19 11.37 8.48 -4.66
CA LEU A 19 10.24 8.98 -5.42
C LEU A 19 9.54 10.00 -4.54
N ASN A 20 9.65 11.27 -4.96
CA ASN A 20 8.97 12.41 -4.37
C ASN A 20 7.45 12.16 -4.37
N ALA A 21 6.93 11.70 -3.24
CA ALA A 21 5.55 11.90 -2.85
C ALA A 21 5.62 12.38 -1.41
N MET A 22 5.07 13.56 -1.13
CA MET A 22 4.92 14.09 0.22
C MET A 22 3.89 13.23 0.97
N ALA A 23 4.24 11.98 1.28
CA ALA A 23 3.54 11.16 2.25
C ALA A 23 3.94 11.71 3.63
N ASP A 24 2.94 12.07 4.43
CA ASP A 24 3.09 12.47 5.83
C ASP A 24 4.12 11.55 6.52
N ASP A 25 5.10 12.15 7.21
CA ASP A 25 6.29 11.49 7.78
C ASP A 25 5.92 10.22 8.59
N LYS A 26 4.76 10.26 9.27
CA LYS A 26 4.24 9.13 10.04
C LYS A 26 3.80 7.94 9.19
N THR A 27 3.17 8.16 8.04
CA THR A 27 2.70 7.09 7.15
C THR A 27 3.89 6.37 6.52
N SER A 28 4.89 7.13 6.08
CA SER A 28 6.15 6.58 5.55
C SER A 28 6.87 5.74 6.61
N ILE A 29 6.98 6.23 7.86
CA ILE A 29 7.58 5.48 8.97
C ILE A 29 6.78 4.21 9.31
N GLU A 30 5.45 4.25 9.31
CA GLU A 30 4.62 3.06 9.57
C GLU A 30 4.79 1.99 8.47
N ILE A 31 4.92 2.41 7.22
CA ILE A 31 5.16 1.53 6.08
C ILE A 31 6.58 0.95 6.14
N GLU A 32 7.60 1.78 6.33
CA GLU A 32 8.98 1.33 6.51
C GLU A 32 9.09 0.33 7.66
N ARG A 33 8.40 0.60 8.77
CA ARG A 33 8.32 -0.34 9.90
C ARG A 33 7.61 -1.64 9.52
N ALA A 34 6.46 -1.59 8.85
CA ALA A 34 5.73 -2.78 8.44
C ALA A 34 6.53 -3.63 7.44
N ILE A 35 7.24 -2.98 6.50
CA ILE A 35 8.15 -3.63 5.54
C ILE A 35 9.36 -4.22 6.28
N SER A 36 9.94 -3.50 7.23
CA SER A 36 11.10 -3.97 8.01
C SER A 36 10.77 -5.13 8.95
N GLN A 37 9.49 -5.30 9.30
CA GLN A 37 9.01 -6.43 10.10
C GLN A 37 8.70 -7.67 9.26
N LEU A 38 8.70 -7.58 7.92
CA LEU A 38 8.67 -8.76 7.09
C LEU A 38 9.99 -9.55 7.29
N PRO A 39 9.95 -10.89 7.30
CA PRO A 39 11.16 -11.68 7.42
C PRO A 39 12.17 -11.22 6.36
N ALA A 40 13.40 -10.94 6.80
CA ALA A 40 14.46 -10.41 5.95
C ALA A 40 14.83 -11.40 4.84
N SER A 41 14.08 -11.34 3.74
CA SER A 41 14.41 -12.00 2.49
C SER A 41 15.25 -11.01 1.68
N PRO A 42 16.37 -11.44 1.06
CA PRO A 42 17.34 -10.55 0.39
C PRO A 42 16.79 -9.77 -0.82
N ALA A 43 15.51 -9.96 -1.16
CA ALA A 43 14.71 -9.01 -1.90
C ALA A 43 13.32 -9.05 -1.26
N THR A 44 12.84 -7.96 -0.64
CA THR A 44 11.41 -7.86 -0.35
C THR A 44 10.70 -7.86 -1.70
N GLN A 45 10.16 -9.01 -2.11
CA GLN A 45 9.65 -9.21 -3.46
C GLN A 45 8.53 -8.19 -3.72
N PRO A 46 8.30 -7.74 -4.97
CA PRO A 46 7.20 -6.84 -5.31
C PRO A 46 5.86 -7.24 -4.67
N THR A 47 5.57 -8.54 -4.67
CA THR A 47 4.40 -9.13 -4.02
C THR A 47 4.32 -8.85 -2.52
N GLU A 48 5.44 -8.91 -1.80
CA GLU A 48 5.48 -8.68 -0.36
C GLU A 48 5.21 -7.20 -0.02
N ARG A 49 5.76 -6.27 -0.81
CA ARG A 49 5.51 -4.82 -0.63
C ARG A 49 4.05 -4.47 -0.87
N TYR A 50 3.49 -4.94 -1.99
CA TYR A 50 2.07 -4.76 -2.29
C TYR A 50 1.20 -5.34 -1.18
N THR A 51 1.49 -6.55 -0.73
CA THR A 51 0.73 -7.25 0.32
C THR A 51 0.80 -6.49 1.65
N ALA A 52 1.97 -6.00 2.05
CA ALA A 52 2.14 -5.25 3.28
C ALA A 52 1.36 -3.93 3.28
N VAL A 53 1.48 -3.14 2.20
CA VAL A 53 0.73 -1.88 2.08
C VAL A 53 -0.77 -2.14 1.99
N ARG A 54 -1.19 -3.19 1.27
CA ARG A 54 -2.62 -3.55 1.20
C ARG A 54 -3.17 -3.93 2.58
N LYS A 55 -2.41 -4.70 3.37
CA LYS A 55 -2.80 -5.04 4.74
C LYS A 55 -2.93 -3.81 5.64
N LEU A 56 -1.98 -2.88 5.55
CA LEU A 56 -2.05 -1.62 6.29
C LEU A 56 -3.26 -0.79 5.85
N LEU A 57 -3.53 -0.71 4.54
CA LEU A 57 -4.70 -0.03 4.02
C LEU A 57 -5.99 -0.60 4.61
N ASP A 58 -6.16 -1.92 4.58
CA ASP A 58 -7.34 -2.59 5.13
C ASP A 58 -7.50 -2.26 6.63
N GLN A 59 -6.41 -2.30 7.41
CA GLN A 59 -6.43 -1.89 8.84
C GLN A 59 -6.84 -0.43 9.05
N LYS A 60 -6.38 0.50 8.22
CA LYS A 60 -6.74 1.92 8.35
C LYS A 60 -8.19 2.18 7.93
N LEU A 61 -8.69 1.47 6.91
CA LEU A 61 -10.10 1.53 6.52
C LEU A 61 -11.01 1.01 7.63
N ASP A 62 -10.65 -0.09 8.28
CA ASP A 62 -11.38 -0.63 9.44
C ASP A 62 -11.44 0.42 10.56
N GLN A 63 -10.29 1.04 10.90
CA GLN A 63 -10.22 2.11 11.91
C GLN A 63 -11.05 3.34 11.51
N LEU A 64 -11.01 3.73 10.23
CA LEU A 64 -11.78 4.86 9.69
C LEU A 64 -13.28 4.63 9.81
N SER A 65 -13.75 3.40 9.59
CA SER A 65 -15.17 3.04 9.68
C SER A 65 -15.73 3.09 11.12
N GLN A 66 -14.85 2.97 12.12
CA GLN A 66 -15.20 2.85 13.53
C GLN A 66 -14.97 4.13 14.34
N THR A 67 -14.09 5.03 13.89
CA THR A 67 -13.74 6.22 14.67
C THR A 67 -14.90 7.23 14.76
N SER A 68 -15.09 7.77 15.96
CA SER A 68 -16.03 8.85 16.25
C SER A 68 -15.36 10.22 16.40
N ASP A 69 -14.04 10.27 16.46
CA ASP A 69 -13.28 11.49 16.64
C ASP A 69 -12.96 12.12 15.27
N LYS A 70 -13.33 13.39 15.10
CA LYS A 70 -13.19 14.08 13.80
C LYS A 70 -11.73 14.23 13.37
N ALA A 71 -10.84 14.58 14.29
CA ALA A 71 -9.44 14.80 13.96
C ALA A 71 -8.75 13.47 13.59
N GLN A 72 -9.05 12.41 14.35
CA GLN A 72 -8.59 11.06 14.04
C GLN A 72 -9.18 10.55 12.72
N PHE A 73 -10.46 10.85 12.44
CA PHE A 73 -11.10 10.49 11.18
C PHE A 73 -10.39 11.13 9.98
N ASP A 74 -10.15 12.44 10.04
CA ASP A 74 -9.47 13.16 8.95
C ASP A 74 -8.05 12.61 8.74
N GLN A 75 -7.32 12.30 9.82
CA GLN A 75 -6.00 11.67 9.73
C GLN A 75 -6.07 10.27 9.11
N LEU A 76 -6.99 9.41 9.56
CA LEU A 76 -7.17 8.06 9.02
C LEU A 76 -7.59 8.08 7.55
N LEU A 77 -8.37 9.07 7.15
CA LEU A 77 -8.77 9.27 5.76
C LEU A 77 -7.57 9.59 4.87
N GLN A 78 -6.71 10.52 5.31
CA GLN A 78 -5.48 10.85 4.59
C GLN A 78 -4.55 9.64 4.51
N GLN A 79 -4.30 8.96 5.64
CA GLN A 79 -3.47 7.76 5.67
C GLN A 79 -3.98 6.65 4.74
N SER A 80 -5.31 6.43 4.72
CA SER A 80 -5.94 5.44 3.83
C SER A 80 -5.77 5.81 2.36
N ARG A 81 -5.87 7.10 2.01
CA ARG A 81 -5.66 7.58 0.65
C ARG A 81 -4.22 7.35 0.20
N ASP A 82 -3.26 7.74 1.03
CA ASP A 82 -1.82 7.59 0.74
C ASP A 82 -1.46 6.10 0.54
N LEU A 83 -1.96 5.22 1.43
CA LEU A 83 -1.77 3.78 1.33
C LEU A 83 -2.43 3.19 0.07
N ALA A 84 -3.62 3.66 -0.30
CA ALA A 84 -4.30 3.20 -1.53
C ALA A 84 -3.55 3.63 -2.80
N GLN A 85 -2.99 4.84 -2.82
CA GLN A 85 -2.14 5.31 -3.91
C GLN A 85 -0.84 4.50 -3.99
N GLN A 86 -0.18 4.26 -2.86
CA GLN A 86 1.03 3.44 -2.80
C GLN A 86 0.79 1.98 -3.21
N ALA A 87 -0.29 1.36 -2.75
CA ALA A 87 -0.68 0.01 -3.18
C ALA A 87 -0.91 -0.04 -4.69
N LYS A 88 -1.46 1.04 -5.28
CA LYS A 88 -1.68 1.12 -6.73
C LYS A 88 -0.34 1.23 -7.47
N LEU A 89 0.63 1.99 -6.94
CA LEU A 89 1.98 2.05 -7.50
C LEU A 89 2.66 0.67 -7.44
N TYR A 90 2.69 0.03 -6.27
CA TYR A 90 3.32 -1.29 -6.09
C TYR A 90 2.62 -2.42 -6.84
N SER A 91 1.36 -2.26 -7.23
CA SER A 91 0.68 -3.25 -8.08
C SER A 91 1.32 -3.38 -9.47
N ASN A 92 1.95 -2.32 -10.00
CA ASN A 92 2.67 -2.39 -11.28
C ASN A 92 3.90 -3.30 -11.19
N ASP A 93 4.56 -3.32 -10.02
CA ASP A 93 5.76 -4.13 -9.80
C ASP A 93 5.44 -5.63 -9.76
N LEU A 94 4.15 -6.00 -9.70
CA LEU A 94 3.70 -7.39 -9.78
C LEU A 94 3.77 -7.95 -11.21
N LEU A 95 3.85 -7.09 -12.23
CA LEU A 95 4.00 -7.51 -13.62
C LEU A 95 5.42 -8.05 -13.84
N VAL A 96 5.53 -9.37 -13.93
CA VAL A 96 6.77 -10.09 -14.22
C VAL A 96 6.53 -10.99 -15.43
N ASP A 97 7.57 -11.18 -16.26
CA ASP A 97 7.46 -12.10 -17.39
C ASP A 97 7.46 -13.55 -16.90
N MET A 98 6.35 -14.24 -17.15
CA MET A 98 6.12 -15.64 -16.79
C MET A 98 6.61 -16.61 -17.88
N GLY A 99 7.12 -16.11 -19.01
CA GLY A 99 7.63 -16.91 -20.12
C GLY A 99 6.55 -17.53 -21.02
N ASP A 100 5.28 -17.50 -20.62
CA ASP A 100 4.13 -17.90 -21.41
C ASP A 100 3.15 -16.73 -21.61
N SER A 101 2.69 -16.53 -22.86
CA SER A 101 1.84 -15.40 -23.22
C SER A 101 0.44 -15.44 -22.57
N SER A 102 -0.11 -16.63 -22.31
CA SER A 102 -1.37 -16.80 -21.60
C SER A 102 -1.21 -16.44 -20.12
N ASP A 103 -0.10 -16.86 -19.51
CA ASP A 103 0.18 -16.55 -18.10
C ASP A 103 0.48 -15.06 -17.90
N ASN A 104 1.21 -14.42 -18.83
CA ASN A 104 1.41 -12.97 -18.83
C ASN A 104 0.09 -12.20 -18.92
N ARG A 105 -0.81 -12.58 -19.84
CA ARG A 105 -2.13 -11.94 -19.96
C ARG A 105 -2.96 -12.09 -18.68
N ARG A 106 -2.96 -13.26 -18.06
CA ARG A 106 -3.67 -13.51 -16.80
C ARG A 106 -3.13 -12.64 -15.66
N LEU A 107 -1.81 -12.45 -15.60
CA LEU A 107 -1.17 -11.58 -14.63
C LEU A 107 -1.52 -10.10 -14.87
N GLU A 108 -1.51 -9.66 -16.13
CA GLU A 108 -1.94 -8.31 -16.52
C GLU A 108 -3.40 -8.04 -16.10
N ASP A 109 -4.31 -8.98 -16.38
CA ASP A 109 -5.72 -8.87 -16.00
C ASP A 109 -5.90 -8.78 -14.47
N ASP A 110 -5.15 -9.58 -13.70
CA ASP A 110 -5.18 -9.54 -12.24
C ASP A 110 -4.67 -8.19 -11.71
N VAL A 111 -3.53 -7.70 -12.22
CA VAL A 111 -2.97 -6.39 -11.84
C VAL A 111 -3.95 -5.26 -12.18
N PHE A 112 -4.53 -5.28 -13.38
CA PHE A 112 -5.53 -4.30 -13.79
C PHE A 112 -6.74 -4.30 -12.87
N TYR A 113 -7.24 -5.49 -12.51
CA TYR A 113 -8.34 -5.61 -11.56
C TYR A 113 -8.00 -5.04 -10.18
N LYS A 114 -6.79 -5.30 -9.65
CA LYS A 114 -6.32 -4.71 -8.39
C LYS A 114 -6.28 -3.18 -8.46
N GLN A 115 -5.77 -2.61 -9.56
CA GLN A 115 -5.72 -1.16 -9.78
C GLN A 115 -7.11 -0.53 -9.88
N TYR A 116 -8.04 -1.20 -10.57
CA TYR A 116 -9.43 -0.77 -10.65
C TYR A 116 -10.08 -0.71 -9.27
N ARG A 117 -9.91 -1.76 -8.45
CA ARG A 117 -10.41 -1.80 -7.06
C ARG A 117 -9.82 -0.68 -6.21
N LEU A 118 -8.52 -0.45 -6.28
CA LEU A 118 -7.85 0.63 -5.54
C LEU A 118 -8.33 2.01 -5.99
N SER A 119 -8.54 2.22 -7.29
CA SER A 119 -9.07 3.48 -7.82
C SER A 119 -10.49 3.77 -7.32
N ARG A 120 -11.31 2.72 -7.14
CA ARG A 120 -12.63 2.86 -6.51
C ARG A 120 -12.53 3.25 -5.05
N VAL A 121 -11.62 2.64 -4.29
CA VAL A 121 -11.39 3.00 -2.88
C VAL A 121 -10.97 4.46 -2.77
N ILE A 122 -10.00 4.92 -3.57
CA ILE A 122 -9.55 6.32 -3.59
C ILE A 122 -10.73 7.26 -3.87
N LYS A 123 -11.54 6.96 -4.90
CA LYS A 123 -12.73 7.76 -5.22
C LYS A 123 -13.73 7.83 -4.06
N SER A 124 -13.95 6.72 -3.35
CA SER A 124 -14.81 6.72 -2.17
C SER A 124 -14.22 7.53 -1.01
N LEU A 125 -12.91 7.47 -0.78
CA LEU A 125 -12.23 8.32 0.21
C LEU A 125 -12.38 9.80 -0.13
N ASP A 126 -12.29 10.19 -1.40
CA ASP A 126 -12.52 11.58 -1.83
C ASP A 126 -13.95 12.03 -1.57
N GLN A 127 -14.95 11.17 -1.79
CA GLN A 127 -16.35 11.47 -1.45
C GLN A 127 -16.56 11.65 0.06
N ILE A 128 -15.90 10.81 0.87
CA ILE A 128 -15.95 10.91 2.34
C ILE A 128 -15.30 12.22 2.79
N GLU A 129 -14.16 12.59 2.23
CA GLU A 129 -13.48 13.84 2.55
C GLU A 129 -14.34 15.06 2.22
N GLN A 130 -14.97 15.07 1.05
CA GLN A 130 -15.90 16.14 0.66
C GLN A 130 -17.05 16.28 1.67
N ALA A 131 -17.67 15.17 2.09
CA ALA A 131 -18.70 15.20 3.13
C ALA A 131 -18.14 15.69 4.48
N SER A 132 -16.92 15.27 4.85
CA SER A 132 -16.23 15.70 6.06
C SER A 132 -15.98 17.21 6.10
N GLN A 133 -15.51 17.78 4.98
CA GLN A 133 -15.20 19.20 4.82
C GLN A 133 -16.46 20.08 4.76
N ASN A 134 -17.58 19.57 4.24
CA ASN A 134 -18.86 20.28 4.14
C ASN A 134 -19.65 20.33 5.48
N ASN A 135 -19.01 20.10 6.62
CA ASN A 135 -19.63 19.96 7.94
C ASN A 135 -20.66 18.81 8.04
N GLN A 136 -20.60 17.82 7.13
CA GLN A 136 -21.49 16.65 7.11
C GLN A 136 -20.78 15.42 7.70
N PHE A 137 -20.17 15.58 8.88
CA PHE A 137 -19.35 14.52 9.47
C PHE A 137 -20.11 13.21 9.68
N ALA A 138 -21.37 13.28 10.14
CA ALA A 138 -22.22 12.09 10.28
C ALA A 138 -22.40 11.35 8.94
N GLN A 139 -22.55 12.09 7.84
CA GLN A 139 -22.64 11.49 6.49
C GLN A 139 -21.30 10.88 6.07
N ALA A 140 -20.18 11.57 6.33
CA ALA A 140 -18.85 11.06 6.07
C ALA A 140 -18.61 9.72 6.80
N GLN A 141 -19.04 9.61 8.06
CA GLN A 141 -18.97 8.36 8.82
C GLN A 141 -19.84 7.24 8.23
N GLN A 142 -21.05 7.56 7.76
CA GLN A 142 -21.90 6.56 7.10
C GLN A 142 -21.26 6.07 5.81
N LEU A 143 -20.68 6.97 5.01
CA LEU A 143 -19.95 6.60 3.79
C LEU A 143 -18.72 5.74 4.12
N ALA A 144 -17.96 6.09 5.16
CA ALA A 144 -16.81 5.29 5.59
C ALA A 144 -17.18 3.86 5.99
N LYS A 145 -18.35 3.65 6.62
CA LYS A 145 -18.87 2.31 6.95
C LYS A 145 -19.22 1.46 5.74
N THR A 146 -19.40 2.05 4.56
CA THR A 146 -19.67 1.29 3.32
C THR A 146 -18.41 0.81 2.62
N LEU A 147 -17.22 1.21 3.09
CA LEU A 147 -15.94 0.80 2.52
C LEU A 147 -15.41 -0.54 3.09
N CYS A 148 -15.91 -0.97 4.24
CA CYS A 148 -15.52 -2.20 4.94
C CYS A 148 -16.63 -3.24 4.81
#